data_AF-A0A4V2T283-F1
#
_entry.id   AF-A0A4V2T283-F1
#
_cell.length_a   1.000
_cell.length_b   1.000
_cell.length_c   1.000
_cell.angle_alpha   90.00
_cell.angle_beta   90.00
_cell.angle_gamma   90.00
#
_symmetry.space_group_name_H-M   'P 1'
#
loop_
_entity.id
_entity.type
_entity.pdbx_description
1 polymer ?
#
loop_
_entity_poly.entity_id
_entity_poly.type
_entity_poly.pdbx_seq_one_letter_code
_entity_poly.pdbx_strand_id
1 'polypeptide(L)'
;MALFIQCLPIIVNPTGLTKHDSEKNNITNINFSVDDAIELTRKRIKDLILYIDDVAVERIQNTNGRLFIVYNLIIDESIITNLNVNATVALDDGRIEVLYSSKEYIEDIEFLIDEIRDFDKNMLISEEKAKKSIGPQNKISGNGNLYYRYNSGRSDEWLWRIEVQT
;
A
#
# COMPACT_ATOMS: atom_id res chain seq x y z
N MET A 1 -33.12 -7.71 -5.96
CA MET A 1 -32.74 -6.34 -6.36
C MET A 1 -31.23 -6.31 -6.36
N ALA A 2 -30.58 -6.33 -7.54
CA ALA A 2 -29.12 -6.46 -7.63
C ALA A 2 -28.47 -5.07 -7.52
N LEU A 3 -27.70 -4.85 -6.46
CA LEU A 3 -26.86 -3.66 -6.29
C LEU A 3 -25.64 -3.83 -7.21
N PHE A 4 -25.52 -3.03 -8.26
CA PHE A 4 -24.31 -2.96 -9.09
C PHE A 4 -23.34 -1.98 -8.45
N ILE A 5 -22.37 -2.48 -7.67
CA ILE A 5 -21.26 -1.67 -7.15
C ILE A 5 -20.28 -1.44 -8.30
N GLN A 6 -20.17 -0.20 -8.76
CA GLN A 6 -19.24 0.18 -9.83
C GLN A 6 -17.83 0.41 -9.25
N CYS A 7 -16.91 -0.53 -9.47
CA CYS A 7 -15.49 -0.26 -9.27
C CYS A 7 -14.97 0.61 -10.42
N LEU A 8 -14.59 1.85 -10.13
CA LEU A 8 -13.93 2.71 -11.11
C LEU A 8 -12.43 2.34 -11.18
N PRO A 9 -11.86 2.12 -12.38
CA PRO A 9 -10.43 1.91 -12.50
C PRO A 9 -9.71 3.21 -12.14
N ILE A 10 -8.73 3.13 -11.25
CA ILE A 10 -7.85 4.27 -10.96
C ILE A 10 -6.58 4.08 -11.76
N ILE A 11 -6.36 5.00 -12.69
CA ILE A 11 -5.13 5.08 -13.48
C ILE A 11 -4.03 5.59 -12.56
N VAL A 12 -2.96 4.81 -12.44
CA VAL A 12 -1.80 5.24 -11.67
C VAL A 12 -0.61 5.11 -12.59
N ASN A 13 0.04 6.24 -12.87
CA ASN A 13 1.36 6.19 -13.48
C ASN A 13 2.27 5.39 -12.55
N PRO A 14 3.20 4.59 -13.10
CA PRO A 14 4.28 4.06 -12.29
C PRO A 14 4.90 5.27 -11.61
N THR A 15 4.74 5.37 -10.30
CA THR A 15 5.41 6.41 -9.52
C THR A 15 6.87 6.22 -9.84
N GLY A 16 7.39 7.15 -10.65
CA GLY A 16 8.78 7.17 -10.99
C GLY A 16 9.56 7.05 -9.70
N LEU A 17 10.51 6.13 -9.68
CA LEU A 17 11.74 6.32 -8.94
C LEU A 17 12.34 7.66 -9.44
N THR A 18 11.80 8.79 -8.97
CA THR A 18 12.40 10.08 -9.19
C THR A 18 13.63 10.11 -8.31
N LYS A 19 14.77 9.71 -8.91
CA LYS A 19 16.08 10.16 -8.48
C LYS A 19 16.05 11.68 -8.45
N HIS A 20 15.77 12.25 -7.29
CA HIS A 20 16.10 13.65 -7.04
C HIS A 20 17.56 13.66 -6.58
N ASP A 21 18.42 14.10 -7.48
CA ASP A 21 19.85 14.24 -7.22
C ASP A 21 20.13 15.27 -6.12
N SER A 22 20.90 14.80 -5.15
CA SER A 22 21.99 15.47 -4.43
C SER A 22 21.73 16.82 -3.75
N GLU A 23 21.44 16.77 -2.46
CA GLU A 23 22.15 17.60 -1.50
C GLU A 23 22.99 16.71 -0.57
N LYS A 24 24.32 16.85 -0.72
CA LYS A 24 25.34 16.21 0.12
C LYS A 24 25.23 16.73 1.56
N ASN A 25 24.52 15.99 2.40
CA ASN A 25 24.81 15.99 3.83
C ASN A 25 25.51 14.67 4.17
N ASN A 26 26.76 14.77 4.64
CA ASN A 26 27.64 13.66 4.99
C ASN A 26 26.94 12.68 5.96
N ILE A 27 26.52 11.52 5.44
CA ILE A 27 26.16 10.35 6.25
C ILE A 27 27.29 9.35 6.02
N THR A 28 28.14 9.18 7.03
CA THR A 28 29.42 8.47 6.87
C THR A 28 29.38 6.97 7.18
N ASN A 29 28.24 6.38 7.55
CA ASN A 29 28.11 4.92 7.70
C ASN A 29 26.68 4.48 7.36
N ILE A 30 26.44 4.08 6.11
CA ILE A 30 25.25 3.29 5.74
C ILE A 30 25.68 1.83 5.82
N ASN A 31 25.28 1.14 6.87
CA ASN A 31 25.61 -0.29 7.09
C ASN A 31 24.39 -1.19 6.95
N PHE A 32 23.20 -0.61 6.81
CA PHE A 32 21.94 -1.32 6.70
C PHE A 32 21.30 -1.02 5.35
N SER A 33 20.93 -2.06 4.59
CA SER A 33 20.37 -1.86 3.26
C SER A 33 18.88 -1.47 3.32
N VAL A 34 18.38 -0.90 2.22
CA VAL A 34 16.95 -0.57 2.07
C VAL A 34 16.09 -1.83 2.16
N ASP A 35 16.52 -2.93 1.55
CA ASP A 35 15.78 -4.19 1.54
C ASP A 35 15.75 -4.83 2.94
N ASP A 36 16.87 -4.80 3.67
CA ASP A 36 16.92 -5.27 5.06
C ASP A 36 16.00 -4.43 5.97
N ALA A 37 15.94 -3.11 5.75
CA ALA A 37 15.04 -2.21 6.45
C ALA A 37 13.57 -2.54 6.17
N ILE A 38 13.22 -2.87 4.92
CA ILE A 38 11.87 -3.27 4.55
C ILE A 38 11.51 -4.60 5.19
N GLU A 39 12.40 -5.60 5.16
CA GLU A 39 12.15 -6.91 5.74
C GLU A 39 11.99 -6.83 7.26
N LEU A 40 12.87 -6.06 7.93
CA LEU A 40 12.85 -5.86 9.37
C LEU A 40 11.54 -5.23 9.85
N THR A 41 11.09 -4.14 9.22
CA THR A 41 9.85 -3.46 9.60
C THR A 41 8.63 -4.27 9.20
N ARG A 42 8.62 -4.93 8.03
CA ARG A 42 7.55 -5.85 7.61
C ARG A 42 7.32 -6.93 8.65
N LYS A 43 8.39 -7.59 9.10
CA LYS A 43 8.34 -8.60 10.16
C LYS A 43 7.77 -8.00 11.45
N ARG A 44 8.28 -6.84 11.88
CA ARG A 44 7.82 -6.17 13.10
C ARG A 44 6.34 -5.81 13.06
N ILE A 45 5.81 -5.40 11.90
CA ILE A 45 4.39 -5.09 11.72
C ILE A 45 3.54 -6.35 11.87
N LYS A 46 3.95 -7.47 11.25
CA LYS A 46 3.24 -8.75 11.36
C LYS A 46 3.23 -9.31 12.78
N ASP A 47 4.30 -9.08 13.56
CA ASP A 47 4.34 -9.46 14.97
C ASP A 47 3.38 -8.64 15.85
N LEU A 48 2.98 -7.44 15.40
CA LEU A 48 2.13 -6.51 16.16
C LEU A 48 0.66 -6.56 15.73
N ILE A 49 0.39 -6.88 14.47
CA ILE A 49 -0.96 -6.88 13.89
C ILE A 49 -1.32 -8.32 13.51
N LEU A 50 -2.07 -9.00 14.39
CA LEU A 50 -2.26 -10.46 14.34
C LEU A 50 -3.17 -10.97 13.21
N TYR A 51 -3.81 -10.09 12.45
CA TYR A 51 -4.89 -10.46 11.54
C TYR A 51 -4.69 -10.01 10.08
N ILE A 52 -3.53 -9.42 9.78
CA ILE A 52 -3.15 -9.11 8.40
C ILE A 52 -2.37 -10.30 7.81
N ASP A 53 -2.49 -10.51 6.51
CA ASP A 53 -1.69 -11.53 5.83
C ASP A 53 -0.28 -11.00 5.62
N ASP A 54 -0.20 -9.73 5.20
CA ASP A 54 1.05 -9.07 4.88
C ASP A 54 0.92 -7.53 4.80
N VAL A 55 2.00 -6.87 4.40
CA VAL A 55 2.03 -5.47 3.99
C VAL A 55 2.67 -5.28 2.62
N ALA A 56 2.19 -4.27 1.89
CA ALA A 56 2.76 -3.78 0.65
C ALA A 56 3.43 -2.42 0.87
N VAL A 57 4.64 -2.24 0.35
CA VAL A 57 5.29 -0.92 0.34
C VAL A 57 4.51 0.01 -0.59
N GLU A 58 4.04 1.14 -0.05
CA GLU A 58 3.43 2.21 -0.84
C GLU A 58 4.46 3.25 -1.25
N ARG A 59 5.33 3.64 -0.31
CA ARG A 59 6.26 4.75 -0.49
C ARG A 59 7.51 4.56 0.34
N ILE A 60 8.65 4.91 -0.23
CA ILE A 60 9.94 4.96 0.45
C ILE A 60 10.55 6.35 0.24
N GLN A 61 11.10 6.94 1.29
CA GLN A 61 11.85 8.19 1.24
C GLN A 61 13.10 8.07 2.11
N ASN A 62 14.24 8.52 1.61
CA ASN A 62 15.49 8.57 2.36
C ASN A 62 15.83 10.03 2.69
N THR A 63 15.97 10.32 3.98
CA THR A 63 16.33 11.66 4.47
C THR A 63 17.32 11.53 5.61
N ASN A 64 18.52 12.10 5.46
CA ASN A 64 19.54 12.18 6.52
C ASN A 64 19.87 10.83 7.19
N GLY A 65 20.05 9.79 6.38
CA GLY A 65 20.43 8.45 6.87
C GLY A 65 19.28 7.69 7.52
N ARG A 66 18.04 8.17 7.33
CA ARG A 66 16.82 7.52 7.79
C ARG A 66 15.97 7.14 6.60
N LEU A 67 15.44 5.94 6.65
CA LEU A 67 14.50 5.43 5.68
C LEU A 67 13.09 5.53 6.25
N PHE A 68 12.29 6.41 5.67
CA PHE A 68 10.86 6.49 5.92
C PHE A 68 10.11 5.59 4.95
N ILE A 69 9.32 4.66 5.47
CA ILE A 69 8.58 3.67 4.70
C ILE A 69 7.11 3.73 5.07
N VAL A 70 6.25 3.81 4.07
CA VAL A 70 4.80 3.73 4.22
C VAL A 70 4.33 2.39 3.66
N TYR A 71 3.56 1.68 4.47
CA TYR A 71 2.98 0.39 4.16
C TYR A 71 1.46 0.50 4.02
N ASN A 72 0.89 -0.18 3.05
CA ASN A 72 -0.52 -0.58 3.02
C ASN A 72 -0.66 -1.98 3.62
N LEU A 73 -1.75 -2.23 4.32
CA LEU A 73 -2.07 -3.57 4.82
C LEU A 73 -2.57 -4.47 3.68
N ILE A 74 -2.30 -5.77 3.77
CA ILE A 74 -2.87 -6.79 2.89
C ILE A 74 -3.76 -7.71 3.72
N ILE A 75 -5.02 -7.82 3.31
CA ILE A 75 -6.02 -8.71 3.91
C ILE A 75 -6.75 -9.43 2.77
N ASP A 76 -6.76 -10.75 2.80
CA ASP A 76 -7.38 -11.63 1.80
C ASP A 76 -6.98 -11.23 0.36
N GLU A 77 -5.67 -11.18 0.13
CA GLU A 77 -5.02 -10.76 -1.13
C GLU A 77 -5.33 -9.31 -1.58
N SER A 78 -6.06 -8.54 -0.78
CA SER A 78 -6.53 -7.20 -1.14
C SER A 78 -5.69 -6.14 -0.43
N ILE A 79 -5.27 -5.12 -1.18
CA ILE A 79 -4.46 -4.03 -0.64
C ILE A 79 -5.38 -2.95 -0.05
N ILE A 80 -5.22 -2.66 1.24
CA ILE A 80 -6.04 -1.69 1.96
C ILE A 80 -5.38 -0.33 1.88
N THR A 81 -6.08 0.66 1.34
CA THR A 81 -5.61 2.04 1.23
C THR A 81 -6.25 2.95 2.25
N ASN A 82 -5.59 4.09 2.52
CA ASN A 82 -5.97 5.07 3.56
C ASN A 82 -5.95 4.49 5.00
N LEU A 83 -5.36 3.32 5.17
CA LEU A 83 -5.00 2.71 6.44
C LEU A 83 -3.55 2.22 6.31
N ASN A 84 -2.63 3.06 6.77
CA ASN A 84 -1.21 2.88 6.52
C ASN A 84 -0.43 2.66 7.80
N VAL A 85 0.60 1.83 7.73
CA VAL A 85 1.63 1.77 8.78
C VAL A 85 2.86 2.52 8.29
N ASN A 86 3.35 3.44 9.11
CA ASN A 86 4.51 4.25 8.82
C ASN A 86 5.66 3.78 9.69
N ALA A 87 6.83 3.57 9.10
CA ALA A 87 8.04 3.18 9.77
C ALA A 87 9.19 4.13 9.44
N THR A 88 10.05 4.41 10.41
CA THR A 88 11.34 5.08 10.18
C THR A 88 12.45 4.19 10.71
N VAL A 89 13.43 3.89 9.86
CA VAL A 89 14.60 3.04 10.19
C VAL A 89 15.88 3.86 10.02
N ALA A 90 16.76 3.81 11.02
CA ALA A 90 18.10 4.38 10.92
C ALA A 90 19.00 3.43 10.10
N LEU A 91 19.66 3.94 9.06
CA LEU A 91 20.45 3.14 8.11
C LEU A 91 21.88 2.85 8.58
N ASP A 92 22.30 3.43 9.70
CA ASP A 92 23.61 3.21 10.33
C ASP A 92 23.65 1.93 11.17
N ASP A 93 22.55 1.63 11.88
CA ASP A 93 22.45 0.48 12.81
C ASP A 93 21.20 -0.40 12.58
N GLY A 94 20.29 -0.03 11.68
CA GLY A 94 19.06 -0.77 11.40
C GLY A 94 17.96 -0.60 12.47
N ARG A 95 18.12 0.31 13.43
CA ARG A 95 17.12 0.53 14.48
C ARG A 95 15.84 1.12 13.90
N ILE A 96 14.70 0.51 14.25
CA ILE A 96 13.38 1.10 14.02
C ILE A 96 13.19 2.23 15.04
N GLU A 97 13.20 3.48 14.57
CA GLU A 97 13.02 4.67 15.41
C GLU A 97 11.55 5.03 15.60
N VAL A 98 10.72 4.75 14.59
CA VAL A 98 9.30 5.08 14.59
C VAL A 98 8.53 3.94 13.93
N LEU A 99 7.39 3.56 14.53
CA LEU A 99 6.43 2.62 13.95
C LEU A 99 5.02 2.97 14.45
N TYR A 100 4.14 3.43 13.57
CA TYR A 100 2.76 3.81 13.95
C TYR A 100 1.78 3.64 12.80
N SER A 101 0.50 3.47 13.12
CA SER A 101 -0.61 3.48 12.16
C SER A 101 -1.10 4.91 11.91
N SER A 102 -1.43 5.27 10.68
CA SER A 102 -1.96 6.59 10.30
C SER A 102 -3.34 6.90 10.88
N LYS A 103 -4.07 5.87 11.32
CA LYS A 103 -5.31 6.02 12.08
C LYS A 103 -5.08 5.45 13.48
N GLU A 104 -5.07 6.35 14.46
CA GLU A 104 -5.20 6.01 15.86
C GLU A 104 -6.59 5.40 16.05
N TYR A 105 -6.66 4.22 16.65
CA TYR A 105 -7.89 3.47 16.93
C TYR A 105 -8.55 2.87 15.69
N ILE A 106 -8.15 1.64 15.41
CA ILE A 106 -8.95 0.75 14.61
C ILE A 106 -9.77 -0.10 15.59
N GLU A 107 -10.67 0.55 16.35
CA GLU A 107 -11.66 -0.16 17.17
C GLU A 107 -12.46 -1.16 16.31
N ASP A 108 -12.51 -0.91 15.00
CA ASP A 108 -13.19 -1.72 14.01
C ASP A 108 -12.23 -2.49 13.07
N ILE A 109 -10.96 -2.79 13.43
CA ILE A 109 -10.08 -3.48 12.45
C ILE A 109 -10.59 -4.88 12.18
N GLU A 110 -11.06 -5.54 13.23
CA GLU A 110 -11.65 -6.88 13.14
C GLU A 110 -12.91 -6.83 12.28
N PHE A 111 -13.77 -5.82 12.46
CA PHE A 111 -14.94 -5.60 11.59
C PHE A 111 -14.54 -5.37 10.13
N LEU A 112 -13.53 -4.52 9.88
CA LEU A 112 -13.01 -4.26 8.55
C LEU A 112 -12.44 -5.53 7.90
N ILE A 113 -11.70 -6.33 8.67
CA ILE A 113 -11.14 -7.60 8.22
C ILE A 113 -12.27 -8.56 7.84
N ASP A 114 -13.30 -8.68 8.67
CA ASP A 114 -14.45 -9.53 8.43
C ASP A 114 -15.22 -9.06 7.19
N GLU A 115 -15.45 -7.75 7.04
CA GLU A 115 -16.07 -7.17 5.85
C GLU A 115 -15.31 -7.52 4.57
N ILE A 116 -13.98 -7.42 4.60
CA ILE A 116 -13.12 -7.74 3.44
C ILE A 116 -13.15 -9.23 3.11
N ARG A 117 -13.09 -10.09 4.12
CA ARG A 117 -13.03 -11.56 3.96
C ARG A 117 -14.38 -12.16 3.56
N ASP A 118 -15.47 -11.63 4.08
CA ASP A 118 -16.81 -12.12 3.81
C ASP A 118 -17.40 -11.56 2.51
N PHE A 119 -16.78 -10.53 1.94
CA PHE A 119 -17.25 -9.94 0.69
C PHE A 119 -17.04 -10.86 -0.51
N ASP A 120 -18.13 -11.19 -1.22
CA ASP A 120 -18.07 -11.97 -2.45
C ASP A 120 -17.48 -11.14 -3.60
N LYS A 121 -16.16 -11.26 -3.79
CA LYS A 121 -15.40 -10.59 -4.85
C LYS A 121 -15.89 -10.93 -6.26
N ASN A 122 -16.65 -12.01 -6.46
CA ASN A 122 -17.25 -12.32 -7.76
C ASN A 122 -18.35 -11.34 -8.18
N MET A 123 -18.87 -10.54 -7.23
CA MET A 123 -19.80 -9.46 -7.52
C MET A 123 -19.11 -8.25 -8.19
N LEU A 124 -17.78 -8.15 -8.07
CA LEU A 124 -17.01 -7.08 -8.69
C LEU A 124 -16.87 -7.32 -10.19
N ILE A 125 -16.63 -6.25 -10.94
CA ILE A 125 -16.19 -6.40 -12.34
C ILE A 125 -14.86 -7.17 -12.36
N SER A 126 -14.69 -8.05 -13.34
CA SER A 126 -13.41 -8.75 -13.52
C SER A 126 -12.30 -7.79 -13.91
N GLU A 127 -11.05 -8.17 -13.62
CA GLU A 127 -9.85 -7.43 -14.03
C GLU A 127 -9.88 -7.12 -15.54
N GLU A 128 -10.22 -8.10 -16.38
CA GLU A 128 -10.32 -7.93 -17.84
C GLU A 128 -11.37 -6.90 -18.25
N LYS A 129 -12.47 -6.80 -17.51
CA LYS A 129 -13.49 -5.77 -17.74
C LYS A 129 -13.01 -4.40 -17.27
N ALA A 130 -12.28 -4.33 -16.17
CA ALA A 130 -11.66 -3.10 -15.68
C ALA A 130 -10.55 -2.58 -16.61
N LYS A 131 -9.75 -3.48 -17.21
CA LYS A 131 -8.78 -3.13 -18.25
C LYS A 131 -9.44 -2.49 -19.47
N LYS A 132 -10.60 -3.01 -19.90
CA LYS A 132 -11.36 -2.48 -21.05
C LYS A 132 -11.98 -1.10 -20.81
N SER A 133 -12.15 -0.67 -19.56
CA SER A 133 -12.64 0.68 -19.25
C SER A 133 -11.52 1.73 -19.16
N ILE A 134 -10.25 1.33 -19.30
CA ILE A 134 -9.13 2.27 -19.41
C ILE A 134 -9.18 2.95 -20.78
N GLY A 135 -9.02 4.28 -20.78
CA GLY A 135 -9.03 5.08 -22.01
C GLY A 135 -7.92 4.66 -22.99
N PRO A 136 -8.17 4.73 -24.32
CA PRO A 136 -7.27 4.22 -25.36
C PRO A 136 -5.89 4.90 -25.38
N GLN A 137 -5.75 6.06 -24.73
CA GLN A 137 -4.49 6.79 -24.61
C GLN A 137 -3.49 6.13 -23.65
N ASN A 138 -3.92 5.18 -22.81
CA ASN A 138 -3.05 4.51 -21.85
C ASN A 138 -2.69 3.12 -22.36
N LYS A 139 -1.41 2.77 -22.35
CA LYS A 139 -0.97 1.42 -22.68
C LYS A 139 -0.85 0.58 -21.42
N ILE A 140 -1.70 -0.43 -21.27
CA ILE A 140 -1.64 -1.35 -20.12
C ILE A 140 -0.26 -2.02 -20.08
N SER A 141 0.42 -1.90 -18.94
CA SER A 141 1.79 -2.38 -18.75
C SER A 141 1.94 -3.50 -17.74
N GLY A 142 0.86 -3.86 -17.03
CA GLY A 142 0.88 -4.88 -16.00
C GLY A 142 -0.51 -5.45 -15.67
N ASN A 143 -0.53 -6.30 -14.64
CA ASN A 143 -1.77 -6.82 -14.09
C ASN A 143 -2.48 -5.77 -13.22
N GLY A 144 -3.78 -5.95 -13.06
CA GLY A 144 -4.57 -5.21 -12.09
C GLY A 144 -4.41 -5.81 -10.70
N ASN A 145 -4.31 -4.96 -9.70
CA ASN A 145 -4.41 -5.34 -8.30
C ASN A 145 -5.74 -4.84 -7.74
N LEU A 146 -6.37 -5.66 -6.90
CA LEU A 146 -7.61 -5.28 -6.23
C LEU A 146 -7.29 -4.51 -4.94
N TYR A 147 -7.91 -3.36 -4.80
CA TYR A 147 -7.74 -2.46 -3.67
C TYR A 147 -9.07 -2.30 -2.93
N TYR A 148 -8.99 -2.25 -1.62
CA TYR A 148 -10.06 -1.78 -0.76
C TYR A 148 -9.69 -0.39 -0.25
N ARG A 149 -10.53 0.61 -0.51
CA ARG A 149 -10.32 1.95 0.01
C ARG A 149 -11.17 2.16 1.25
N TYR A 150 -10.50 2.22 2.39
CA TYR A 150 -11.12 2.49 3.67
C TYR A 150 -11.30 4.01 3.89
N ASN A 151 -12.54 4.48 3.81
CA ASN A 151 -12.91 5.88 3.96
C ASN A 151 -13.66 6.10 5.28
N SER A 152 -12.93 6.44 6.35
CA SER A 152 -13.53 6.82 7.64
C SER A 152 -14.59 7.91 7.45
N GLY A 153 -15.86 7.58 7.69
CA GLY A 153 -17.00 8.50 7.57
C GLY A 153 -17.54 8.69 6.14
N ARG A 154 -17.13 7.88 5.17
CA ARG A 154 -17.77 7.77 3.84
C ARG A 154 -17.96 6.30 3.47
N SER A 155 -18.55 6.05 2.32
CA SER A 155 -18.66 4.69 1.78
C SER A 155 -17.27 4.17 1.41
N ASP A 156 -16.94 3.00 1.94
CA ASP A 156 -15.81 2.21 1.50
C ASP A 156 -16.06 1.69 0.07
N GLU A 157 -14.98 1.46 -0.68
CA GLU A 157 -15.09 1.07 -2.07
C GLU A 157 -13.99 0.11 -2.52
N TRP A 158 -14.39 -0.84 -3.37
CA TRP A 158 -13.50 -1.75 -4.08
C TRP A 158 -13.03 -1.10 -5.39
N LEU A 159 -11.74 -1.22 -5.69
CA LEU A 159 -11.10 -0.54 -6.80
C LEU A 159 -10.12 -1.47 -7.51
N TRP A 160 -10.11 -1.40 -8.85
CA TRP A 160 -9.02 -1.98 -9.64
C TRP A 160 -7.95 -0.93 -9.88
N ARG A 161 -6.72 -1.22 -9.47
CA ARG A 161 -5.55 -0.41 -9.81
C ARG A 161 -4.78 -1.12 -10.90
N ILE A 162 -4.70 -0.50 -12.07
CA ILE A 162 -4.09 -1.11 -13.26
C ILE A 162 -2.91 -0.25 -13.68
N GLU A 163 -1.76 -0.89 -13.85
CA GLU A 163 -0.53 -0.24 -14.29
C GLU A 163 -0.61 0.10 -15.78
N VAL A 164 -0.27 1.34 -16.11
CA VAL A 164 -0.23 1.83 -17.48
C VAL A 164 1.06 2.61 -17.78
N GLN A 165 1.44 2.62 -19.05
CA GLN A 165 2.41 3.55 -19.63
C GLN A 165 1.66 4.67 -20.35
N THR A 166 2.02 5.90 -20.03
CA THR A 166 1.56 7.14 -20.68
C THR A 166 2.66 7.72 -21.56
#